data_AF-A0A9X1RZK4-F1
#
_entry.id   AF-A0A9X1RZK4-F1
#
_cell.length_a   1.000
_cell.length_b   1.000
_cell.length_c   1.000
_cell.angle_alpha   90.00
_cell.angle_beta   90.00
_cell.angle_gamma   90.00
#
_symmetry.space_group_name_H-M   'P 1'
#
loop_
_entity.id
_entity.type
_entity.pdbx_description
1 polymer ?
#
loop_
_entity_poly.entity_id
_entity_poly.type
_entity_poly.pdbx_seq_one_letter_code
_entity_poly.pdbx_strand_id
1 'polypeptide(L)'
;MDRTIIIAVPAAIPHGHRVEVVERVDENGERAVVALTDLDTRIRYEHARPPSAGAASWVGRVLECTLHTNRTGVSTTLLVDPTGPGAAEADVALRGADAAASAVTDEALRWGGADRKPEPEAPRFW
;
A
#
# COMPACT_ATOMS: atom_id res chain seq x y z
N MET A 1 5.52 7.59 -9.04
CA MET A 1 4.46 8.60 -8.83
C MET A 1 4.68 9.14 -7.43
N ASP A 2 4.89 10.43 -7.34
CA ASP A 2 5.27 11.18 -6.16
C ASP A 2 4.07 11.26 -5.21
N ARG A 3 4.31 11.22 -3.91
CA ARG A 3 3.27 11.32 -2.88
C ARG A 3 3.57 12.49 -1.97
N THR A 4 2.61 13.40 -1.87
CA THR A 4 2.63 14.47 -0.86
C THR A 4 2.04 13.95 0.43
N ILE A 5 2.79 14.08 1.53
CA ILE A 5 2.35 13.70 2.87
C ILE A 5 2.44 14.89 3.82
N ILE A 6 1.57 14.90 4.83
CA ILE A 6 1.52 15.94 5.86
C ILE A 6 1.53 15.26 7.23
N ILE A 7 2.41 15.72 8.12
CA ILE A 7 2.45 15.31 9.51
C ILE A 7 2.42 16.52 10.44
N ALA A 8 1.61 16.45 11.49
CA ALA A 8 1.41 17.55 12.45
C ALA A 8 2.52 17.61 13.52
N VAL A 9 3.77 17.52 13.10
CA VAL A 9 4.98 17.68 13.92
C VAL A 9 6.09 18.34 13.10
N PRO A 10 7.04 19.05 13.73
CA PRO A 10 8.21 19.58 13.05
C PRO A 10 9.19 18.44 12.70
N ALA A 11 9.34 18.15 11.42
CA ALA A 11 10.21 17.10 10.90
C ALA A 11 11.10 17.67 9.80
N ALA A 12 12.28 18.18 10.17
CA ALA A 12 13.26 18.68 9.22
C ALA A 12 14.04 17.51 8.60
N ILE A 13 13.50 16.90 7.55
CA ILE A 13 14.14 15.79 6.85
C ILE A 13 14.81 16.30 5.57
N PRO A 14 16.13 16.11 5.41
CA PRO A 14 16.83 16.56 4.21
C PRO A 14 16.36 15.87 2.92
N HIS A 15 16.51 16.59 1.80
CA HIS A 15 16.33 16.02 0.47
C HIS A 15 17.18 14.75 0.29
N GLY A 16 16.59 13.71 -0.31
CA GLY A 16 17.23 12.46 -0.65
C GLY A 16 17.27 11.41 0.47
N HIS A 17 16.92 11.79 1.71
CA HIS A 17 16.79 10.84 2.81
C HIS A 17 15.70 9.82 2.53
N ARG A 18 15.94 8.59 2.99
CA ARG A 18 14.99 7.49 2.96
C ARG A 18 14.08 7.60 4.16
N VAL A 19 12.78 7.56 3.91
CA VAL A 19 11.77 7.64 4.95
C VAL A 19 10.89 6.41 4.92
N GLU A 20 10.56 5.90 6.10
CA GLU A 20 9.43 5.01 6.29
C GLU A 20 8.22 5.84 6.73
N VAL A 21 7.13 5.74 5.99
CA VAL A 21 5.87 6.42 6.26
C VAL A 21 4.88 5.39 6.77
N VAL A 22 4.25 5.70 7.90
CA VAL A 22 3.17 4.88 8.46
C VAL A 22 1.86 5.65 8.29
N GLU A 23 0.95 5.06 7.52
CA GLU A 23 -0.38 5.58 7.21
C GLU A 23 -1.45 4.76 7.91
N ARG A 24 -2.52 5.44 8.31
CA ARG A 24 -3.76 4.82 8.75
C ARG A 24 -4.88 5.21 7.81
N VAL A 25 -5.71 4.24 7.47
CA VAL A 25 -6.99 4.49 6.81
C VAL A 25 -8.03 4.71 7.89
N ASP A 26 -8.75 5.83 7.85
CA ASP A 26 -9.85 6.10 8.77
C ASP A 26 -11.14 5.34 8.35
N GLU A 27 -12.22 5.52 9.09
CA GLU A 27 -13.52 4.88 8.80
C GLU A 27 -14.14 5.36 7.47
N ASN A 28 -13.69 6.50 6.94
CA ASN A 28 -14.14 7.09 5.68
C ASN A 28 -13.26 6.68 4.49
N GLY A 29 -12.17 5.94 4.71
CA GLY A 29 -11.21 5.57 3.67
C GLY A 29 -10.09 6.60 3.45
N GLU A 30 -10.03 7.67 4.24
CA GLU A 30 -9.01 8.71 4.16
C GLU A 30 -7.69 8.22 4.79
N ARG A 31 -6.57 8.50 4.13
CA ARG A 31 -5.24 8.11 4.60
C ARG A 31 -4.59 9.24 5.38
N ALA A 32 -4.35 9.02 6.67
CA ALA A 32 -3.63 9.95 7.53
C ALA A 32 -2.25 9.40 7.89
N VAL A 33 -1.20 10.21 7.77
CA VAL A 33 0.15 9.85 8.23
C VAL A 33 0.20 9.98 9.75
N VAL A 34 0.51 8.86 10.42
CA VAL A 34 0.58 8.78 11.88
C VAL A 34 2.00 8.81 12.40
N ALA A 35 2.95 8.31 11.60
CA ALA A 35 4.36 8.36 11.92
C ALA A 35 5.23 8.42 10.67
N LEU A 36 6.41 9.02 10.83
CA LEU A 36 7.42 9.16 9.81
C LEU A 36 8.78 8.85 10.44
N THR A 37 9.52 7.89 9.89
CA THR A 37 10.86 7.54 10.36
C THR A 37 11.88 7.92 9.30
N ASP A 38 12.83 8.81 9.63
CA ASP A 38 14.03 9.02 8.80
C ASP A 38 14.96 7.82 9.02
N LEU A 39 15.17 7.03 7.97
CA LEU A 39 15.97 5.81 8.03
C LEU A 39 17.47 6.07 8.00
N ASP A 40 17.89 7.25 7.52
CA ASP A 40 19.29 7.67 7.48
C ASP A 40 19.74 8.19 8.85
N THR A 41 18.89 8.97 9.54
CA THR A 41 19.21 9.50 10.89
C THR A 41 18.65 8.67 12.04
N ARG A 42 17.73 7.74 11.75
CA ARG A 42 16.99 6.92 12.73
C ARG A 42 16.09 7.72 13.68
N ILE A 43 15.70 8.92 13.29
CA ILE A 43 14.76 9.75 14.05
C ILE A 43 13.33 9.41 13.62
N ARG A 44 12.46 9.15 14.61
CA ARG A 44 11.03 8.94 14.40
C ARG A 44 10.24 10.16 14.84
N TYR A 45 9.37 10.62 13.96
CA TYR A 45 8.43 11.71 14.14
C TYR A 45 7.01 11.14 14.24
N GLU A 46 6.31 11.41 15.34
CA GLU A 46 4.98 10.84 15.58
C GLU A 46 4.04 11.85 16.25
N HIS A 47 2.78 11.82 15.86
CA HIS A 47 1.75 12.66 16.46
C HIS A 47 1.05 11.93 17.62
N ALA A 48 1.62 12.06 18.83
CA ALA A 48 1.04 11.86 20.17
C ALA A 48 0.11 10.65 20.48
N ARG A 49 -0.03 9.65 19.61
CA ARG A 49 -0.79 8.42 19.91
C ARG A 49 -0.08 7.18 19.34
N PRO A 50 0.14 6.14 20.16
CA PRO A 50 0.69 4.88 19.68
C PRO A 50 -0.25 4.22 18.66
N PRO A 51 0.28 3.50 17.66
CA PRO A 51 -0.52 2.94 16.59
C PRO A 51 -1.50 1.87 17.12
N SER A 52 -2.79 2.05 16.83
CA SER A 52 -3.79 1.00 16.93
C SER A 52 -3.69 0.07 15.70
N ALA A 53 -4.13 -1.18 15.82
CA ALA A 53 -4.14 -2.16 14.73
C ALA A 53 -4.77 -1.58 13.43
N GLY A 54 -4.14 -1.83 12.28
CA GLY A 54 -4.61 -1.39 10.96
C GLY A 54 -3.75 -0.31 10.26
N ALA A 55 -2.53 -0.06 10.71
CA ALA A 55 -1.60 0.85 10.03
C ALA A 55 -0.83 0.14 8.90
N ALA A 56 -0.68 0.82 7.77
CA ALA A 56 0.13 0.40 6.63
C ALA A 56 1.46 1.17 6.61
N SER A 57 2.57 0.51 6.27
CA SER A 57 3.86 1.19 6.08
C SER A 57 4.38 1.07 4.65
N TRP A 58 5.10 2.09 4.20
CA TRP A 58 5.81 2.11 2.93
C TRP A 58 7.08 2.97 3.04
N VAL A 59 8.02 2.77 2.12
CA VAL A 59 9.31 3.47 2.10
C VAL A 59 9.41 4.35 0.87
N GLY A 60 10.03 5.51 1.01
CA GLY A 60 10.31 6.41 -0.10
C GLY A 60 11.54 7.29 0.12
N ARG A 61 11.83 8.14 -0.84
CA ARG A 61 12.88 9.18 -0.77
C ARG A 61 12.26 10.56 -0.73
N VAL A 62 12.76 11.42 0.14
CA VAL A 62 12.30 12.81 0.21
C VAL A 62 12.79 13.57 -1.02
N LEU A 63 11.86 14.17 -1.76
CA LEU A 63 12.13 15.10 -2.85
C LEU A 63 12.06 16.54 -2.34
N GLU A 64 11.08 16.86 -1.50
CA GLU A 64 10.92 18.21 -0.93
C GLU A 64 10.41 18.12 0.50
N CYS A 65 10.81 19.07 1.35
CA CYS A 65 10.36 19.18 2.72
C CYS A 65 10.07 20.65 3.05
N THR A 66 8.84 20.94 3.43
CA THR A 66 8.40 22.28 3.82
C THR A 66 7.81 22.25 5.22
N LEU A 67 8.32 23.11 6.10
CA LEU A 67 7.72 23.33 7.42
C LEU A 67 6.73 24.50 7.34
N HIS A 68 5.54 24.27 7.88
CA HIS A 68 4.49 25.27 8.00
C HIS A 68 4.28 25.59 9.48
N THR A 69 4.54 26.84 9.85
CA THR A 69 4.14 27.39 11.14
C THR A 69 2.68 27.84 11.07
N ASN A 70 1.85 27.33 11.98
CA ASN A 70 0.46 27.73 12.12
C ASN A 70 0.17 28.15 13.57
N ARG A 71 -1.03 28.68 13.83
CA ARG A 71 -1.43 29.14 15.17
C ARG A 71 -1.46 28.02 16.22
N THR A 72 -1.59 26.76 15.79
CA THR A 72 -1.76 25.59 16.66
C THR A 72 -0.50 24.72 16.76
N GLY A 73 0.60 25.07 16.09
CA GLY A 73 1.84 24.31 16.07
C GLY A 73 2.61 24.40 14.75
N VAL A 74 3.45 23.39 14.50
CA VAL A 74 4.22 23.24 13.26
C VAL A 74 3.79 21.96 12.57
N SER A 75 3.42 22.04 11.30
CA SER A 75 3.19 20.87 10.45
C SER A 75 4.28 20.79 9.38
N THR A 76 4.60 19.58 8.96
CA THR A 76 5.58 19.33 7.90
C THR A 76 4.88 18.71 6.72
N THR A 77 5.09 19.29 5.54
CA THR A 77 4.68 18.73 4.24
C THR A 77 5.91 18.16 3.56
N LEU A 78 5.86 16.90 3.13
CA LEU A 78 6.94 16.28 2.36
C LEU A 78 6.41 15.79 1.01
N LEU A 79 7.17 16.04 -0.05
CA LEU A 79 7.03 15.33 -1.31
C LEU A 79 7.97 14.13 -1.27
N VAL A 80 7.44 12.93 -1.46
CA VAL A 80 8.19 11.68 -1.33
C VAL A 80 8.03 10.84 -2.59
N ASP A 81 9.13 10.34 -3.13
CA ASP A 81 9.16 9.34 -4.19
C ASP A 81 9.12 7.93 -3.57
N PRO A 82 7.99 7.19 -3.64
CA PRO A 82 7.89 5.85 -3.06
C PRO A 82 8.87 4.87 -3.73
N THR A 83 9.59 4.10 -2.92
CA THR A 83 10.58 3.13 -3.41
C THR A 83 10.05 1.71 -3.28
N GLY A 84 9.69 1.10 -4.42
CA GLY A 84 9.10 -0.24 -4.50
C GLY A 84 7.57 -0.25 -4.30
N PRO A 85 6.88 -1.36 -4.62
CA PRO A 85 5.48 -1.51 -4.25
C PRO A 85 5.41 -1.48 -2.72
N GLY A 86 4.67 -0.52 -2.15
CA GLY A 86 4.51 -0.45 -0.69
C GLY A 86 3.95 -1.76 -0.16
N ALA A 87 4.32 -2.20 1.04
CA ALA A 87 3.85 -3.47 1.60
C ALA A 87 2.31 -3.60 1.56
N ALA A 88 1.59 -2.48 1.73
CA ALA A 88 0.15 -2.41 1.59
C ALA A 88 -0.35 -2.52 0.13
N GLU A 89 0.40 -2.02 -0.85
CA GLU A 89 0.06 -2.17 -2.28
C GLU A 89 0.36 -3.59 -2.74
N ALA A 90 1.42 -4.21 -2.21
CA ALA A 90 1.70 -5.63 -2.41
C ALA A 90 0.61 -6.51 -1.78
N ASP A 91 0.15 -6.22 -0.56
CA ASP A 91 -0.94 -6.95 0.09
C ASP A 91 -2.27 -6.78 -0.65
N VAL A 92 -2.59 -5.57 -1.12
CA VAL A 92 -3.77 -5.32 -1.95
C VAL A 92 -3.65 -6.04 -3.30
N ALA A 93 -2.47 -6.02 -3.93
CA ALA A 93 -2.22 -6.73 -5.17
C ALA A 93 -2.30 -8.25 -5.00
N LEU A 94 -1.77 -8.80 -3.90
CA LEU A 94 -1.86 -10.21 -3.54
C LEU A 94 -3.31 -10.63 -3.32
N ARG A 95 -4.07 -9.86 -2.54
CA ARG A 95 -5.51 -10.11 -2.34
C ARG A 95 -6.29 -10.03 -3.65
N GLY A 96 -5.95 -9.07 -4.52
CA GLY A 96 -6.53 -8.96 -5.86
C GLY A 96 -6.20 -10.16 -6.75
N ALA A 97 -4.97 -10.66 -6.69
CA ALA A 97 -4.52 -11.84 -7.41
C ALA A 97 -5.23 -13.12 -6.91
N ASP A 98 -5.36 -13.29 -5.60
CA ASP A 98 -6.08 -14.43 -5.00
C ASP A 98 -7.57 -14.42 -5.37
N ALA A 99 -8.20 -13.23 -5.38
CA ALA A 99 -9.58 -13.07 -5.83
C ALA A 99 -9.74 -13.40 -7.32
N ALA A 100 -8.82 -12.95 -8.16
CA ALA A 100 -8.82 -13.27 -9.59
C ALA A 100 -8.60 -14.78 -9.85
N ALA A 101 -7.67 -15.41 -9.14
CA ALA A 101 -7.40 -16.84 -9.22
C ALA A 101 -8.63 -17.68 -8.79
N SER A 102 -9.32 -17.23 -7.74
CA SER A 102 -10.57 -17.87 -7.29
C SER A 102 -11.66 -17.75 -8.35
N ALA A 103 -11.84 -16.55 -8.95
CA ALA A 103 -12.82 -16.36 -10.02
C ALA A 103 -12.53 -17.21 -11.27
N VAL A 104 -11.26 -17.37 -11.65
CA VAL A 104 -10.85 -18.25 -12.75
C VAL A 104 -11.13 -19.71 -12.42
N THR A 105 -10.88 -20.13 -11.18
CA THR A 105 -11.16 -21.50 -10.72
C THR A 105 -12.67 -21.79 -10.74
N ASP A 106 -13.48 -20.85 -10.27
CA ASP A 106 -14.94 -20.95 -10.28
C ASP A 106 -15.50 -21.02 -11.71
N GLU A 107 -14.93 -20.25 -12.65
CA GLU A 107 -15.30 -20.33 -14.07
C GLU A 107 -14.86 -21.66 -14.70
N ALA A 108 -13.66 -22.15 -14.38
CA ALA A 108 -13.16 -23.43 -14.87
C ALA A 108 -14.00 -24.61 -14.35
N LEU A 109 -14.47 -24.55 -13.11
CA LEU A 109 -15.39 -25.53 -12.54
C LEU A 109 -16.78 -25.43 -13.20
N ARG A 110 -17.27 -24.23 -13.50
CA ARG A 110 -18.54 -24.03 -14.23
C ARG A 110 -18.51 -24.65 -15.63
N TRP A 111 -17.36 -24.64 -16.30
CA TRP A 111 -17.21 -25.20 -17.65
C TRP A 111 -16.96 -26.71 -17.64
N GLY A 112 -16.95 -27.36 -16.47
CA GLY A 112 -16.79 -28.80 -16.34
C GLY A 112 -15.38 -29.26 -16.73
N GLY A 113 -14.37 -28.70 -16.06
CA GLY A 113 -12.95 -28.94 -16.34
C GLY A 113 -12.62 -30.39 -16.69
N ALA A 114 -11.94 -30.58 -17.83
CA ALA A 114 -11.24 -31.77 -18.37
C ALA A 114 -11.89 -33.19 -18.29
N ASP A 115 -12.98 -33.39 -17.55
CA ASP A 115 -13.64 -34.68 -17.32
C ASP A 115 -14.81 -34.93 -18.28
N ARG A 116 -14.85 -34.20 -19.41
CA ARG A 116 -15.72 -34.60 -20.51
C ARG A 116 -15.15 -35.88 -21.12
N LYS A 117 -15.62 -37.03 -20.60
CA LYS A 117 -15.35 -38.34 -21.19
C LYS A 117 -15.68 -38.25 -22.68
N PRO A 118 -14.70 -38.48 -23.59
CA PRO A 118 -14.94 -38.36 -25.01
C PRO A 118 -16.08 -39.30 -25.39
N GLU A 119 -17.03 -38.75 -26.15
CA GLU A 119 -18.21 -39.48 -26.61
C GLU A 119 -17.73 -40.68 -27.45
N PRO A 120 -18.18 -41.92 -27.17
CA PRO A 120 -17.70 -43.08 -27.91
C PRO A 120 -18.02 -42.93 -29.39
N GLU A 121 -17.00 -43.11 -30.23
CA GLU A 121 -17.12 -42.98 -31.69
C GLU A 121 -18.22 -43.93 -32.19
N ALA A 122 -19.17 -43.38 -32.95
CA ALA A 122 -20.32 -44.15 -33.44
C ALA A 122 -19.82 -45.36 -34.27
N PRO A 123 -20.41 -46.55 -34.10
CA PRO A 123 -19.97 -47.74 -34.82
C PRO A 123 -20.08 -47.50 -36.32
N ARG A 124 -18.91 -47.52 -36.98
CA ARG A 124 -18.80 -47.54 -38.44
C ARG A 124 -19.12 -48.94 -38.91
N PHE A 125 -20.28 -49.11 -39.54
CA PHE A 125 -20.61 -50.32 -40.27
C PHE A 125 -19.96 -50.24 -41.66
N TRP A 126 -19.22 -51.28 -42.03
CA TRP A 126 -18.56 -51.47 -43.31
C TRP A 126 -19.35 -52.50 -44.11
#